data_AF-A0A2D6PIF7-F1
#
_entry.id   AF-A0A2D6PIF7-F1
#
_cell.length_a   1.000
_cell.length_b   1.000
_cell.length_c   1.000
_cell.angle_alpha   90.00
_cell.angle_beta   90.00
_cell.angle_gamma   90.00
#
_symmetry.space_group_name_H-M   'P 1'
#
loop_
_entity.id
_entity.type
_entity.pdbx_description
1 polymer ?
#
loop_
_entity_poly.entity_id
_entity_poly.type
_entity_poly.pdbx_seq_one_letter_code
_entity_poly.pdbx_strand_id
1 'polypeptide(L)'
;MIKRGLIIVLLILVSGCVEYTDNTAICDDGRKVSLSEGCILDDGLNYFEEKNSKCAVGGCSSQICTTEEKAKDLVTTCEYMEEFGCLGLSNCKIIDGECGWEETPEYLDCLEGVNR
;
A
#
# COMPACT_ATOMS: atom_id res chain seq x y z
N MET A 1 -3.78 34.33 37.26
CA MET A 1 -4.49 33.25 36.54
C MET A 1 -3.43 32.61 35.65
N ILE A 2 -2.99 31.34 35.74
CA ILE A 2 -3.57 30.02 36.07
C ILE A 2 -2.47 29.21 36.82
N LYS A 3 -2.68 28.98 38.13
CA LYS A 3 -2.84 27.69 38.86
C LYS A 3 -1.64 26.73 38.97
N ARG A 4 -1.30 26.47 40.24
CA ARG A 4 -0.38 25.48 40.84
C ARG A 4 -0.89 24.04 40.69
N GLY A 5 0.02 23.07 40.68
CA GLY A 5 -0.23 21.63 40.92
C GLY A 5 0.76 20.75 40.16
N LEU A 6 1.99 20.56 40.64
CA LEU A 6 2.42 19.41 41.46
C LEU A 6 2.43 18.08 40.67
N ILE A 7 3.57 17.68 40.12
CA ILE A 7 4.11 16.30 40.20
C ILE A 7 5.65 16.40 40.18
N ILE A 8 6.21 15.86 41.24
CA ILE A 8 7.61 15.65 41.54
C ILE A 8 8.13 14.53 40.65
N VAL A 9 9.20 14.75 39.87
CA VAL A 9 10.22 13.73 39.57
C VAL A 9 11.52 14.51 39.33
N LEU A 10 12.23 14.87 40.39
CA LEU A 10 13.37 14.09 40.92
C LEU A 10 14.39 13.75 39.84
N LEU A 11 15.53 14.43 39.92
CA LEU A 11 16.82 14.07 39.33
C LEU A 11 16.98 12.58 39.02
N ILE A 12 16.92 12.21 37.75
CA ILE A 12 17.64 11.04 37.24
C ILE A 12 18.46 11.51 36.04
N LEU A 13 19.77 11.53 36.23
CA LEU A 13 20.77 11.58 35.17
C LEU A 13 20.68 10.30 34.34
N VAL A 14 19.78 10.28 33.36
CA VAL A 14 19.91 9.37 32.22
C VAL A 14 19.79 10.25 30.99
N SER A 15 20.92 10.45 30.31
CA SER A 15 20.95 11.12 29.01
C SER A 15 19.91 10.47 28.09
N GLY A 16 18.91 11.27 27.70
CA GLY A 16 17.99 10.95 26.62
C GLY A 16 16.65 10.38 27.06
N CYS A 17 15.76 11.22 27.57
CA CYS A 17 14.33 10.95 27.40
C CYS A 17 14.04 10.96 25.89
N VAL A 18 13.73 9.81 25.30
CA VAL A 18 13.16 9.76 23.95
C VAL A 18 11.72 10.24 24.05
N GLU A 19 11.46 11.43 23.54
CA GLU A 19 10.11 11.94 23.31
C GLU A 19 9.49 11.18 22.13
N TYR A 20 8.35 10.52 22.37
CA TYR A 20 7.58 9.81 21.34
C TYR A 20 6.43 10.73 20.91
N THR A 21 6.59 11.40 19.77
CA THR A 21 5.52 12.19 19.15
C THR A 21 5.46 11.89 17.67
N ASP A 22 4.25 11.61 17.17
CA ASP A 22 3.88 11.43 15.77
C ASP A 22 4.47 10.22 15.04
N ASN A 23 3.61 9.27 14.66
CA ASN A 23 3.68 8.25 13.60
C ASN A 23 4.98 8.16 12.75
N THR A 24 6.15 8.08 13.38
CA THR A 24 7.46 8.13 12.74
C THR A 24 8.36 7.06 13.33
N ALA A 25 9.10 6.39 12.46
CA ALA A 25 10.12 5.43 12.82
C ALA A 25 11.51 6.03 12.59
N ILE A 26 12.52 5.52 13.28
CA ILE A 26 13.92 5.86 13.06
C ILE A 26 14.61 4.63 12.48
N CYS A 27 15.16 4.75 11.27
CA CYS A 27 15.91 3.67 10.62
C CYS A 27 17.28 3.47 11.28
N ASP A 28 17.94 2.34 11.03
CA ASP A 28 19.28 2.04 11.57
C ASP A 28 20.35 3.04 11.09
N ASP A 29 20.12 3.71 9.96
CA ASP A 29 20.94 4.81 9.43
C ASP A 29 20.67 6.18 10.08
N GLY A 30 19.75 6.24 11.04
CA GLY A 30 19.37 7.45 11.77
C GLY A 30 18.39 8.38 11.06
N ARG A 31 17.89 8.03 9.86
CA ARG A 31 16.80 8.77 9.22
C ARG A 31 15.50 8.59 9.99
N LYS A 32 14.74 9.68 10.11
CA LYS A 32 13.35 9.64 10.57
C LYS A 32 12.43 9.49 9.37
N VAL A 33 11.58 8.49 9.38
CA VAL A 33 10.59 8.21 8.32
C VAL A 33 9.20 8.20 8.93
N SER A 34 8.16 8.52 8.16
CA SER A 34 6.80 8.25 8.61
C SER A 34 6.56 6.73 8.72
N LEU A 35 5.67 6.25 9.59
CA LEU A 35 5.26 4.83 9.61
C LEU A 35 4.68 4.35 8.26
N SER A 36 4.29 5.26 7.37
CA SER A 36 3.88 4.96 5.99
C SER A 36 5.04 4.88 4.99
N GLU A 37 6.23 5.31 5.39
CA GLU A 37 7.47 5.31 4.62
C GLU A 37 8.39 4.26 5.28
N GLY A 38 8.46 3.05 4.74
CA GLY A 38 9.26 1.97 5.32
C GLY A 38 10.77 2.27 5.33
N CYS A 39 11.50 1.60 6.23
CA CYS A 39 12.97 1.56 6.20
C CYS A 39 13.44 0.31 5.44
N ILE A 40 14.49 0.45 4.64
CA ILE A 40 15.26 -0.72 4.18
C ILE A 40 16.16 -1.14 5.34
N LEU A 41 15.92 -2.32 5.89
CA LEU A 41 16.79 -2.94 6.88
C LEU A 41 17.99 -3.60 6.16
N ASP A 42 19.16 -3.60 6.80
CA ASP A 42 20.43 -4.13 6.23
C ASP A 42 20.40 -5.64 5.92
N ASP A 43 19.34 -6.34 6.33
CA ASP A 43 19.06 -7.74 5.98
C ASP A 43 18.26 -7.90 4.67
N GLY A 44 17.93 -6.80 3.99
CA GLY A 44 17.15 -6.81 2.75
C GLY A 44 15.66 -7.12 2.95
N LEU A 45 15.18 -7.15 4.20
CA LEU A 45 13.75 -7.30 4.50
C LEU A 45 13.15 -5.92 4.80
N ASN A 46 12.41 -5.38 3.82
CA ASN A 46 11.57 -4.20 4.03
C ASN A 46 10.44 -4.54 5.00
N TYR A 47 10.57 -4.16 6.27
CA TYR A 47 9.43 -4.09 7.18
C TYR A 47 8.61 -2.85 6.80
N PHE A 48 7.53 -3.09 6.04
CA PHE A 48 6.55 -2.15 5.46
C PHE A 48 6.79 -1.63 4.02
N GLU A 49 6.76 -2.54 3.05
CA GLU A 49 5.86 -2.38 1.88
C GLU A 49 4.71 -3.40 1.95
N GLU A 50 4.28 -3.76 3.17
CA GLU A 50 2.96 -4.34 3.43
C GLU A 50 2.01 -3.20 3.84
N LYS A 51 2.02 -2.11 3.07
CA LYS A 51 1.10 -0.99 3.24
C LYS A 51 -0.29 -1.41 2.75
N ASN A 52 -0.89 -2.47 3.32
CA ASN A 52 -2.25 -2.92 3.02
C ASN A 52 -2.61 -2.61 1.55
N SER A 53 -1.77 -3.04 0.59
CA SER A 53 -1.81 -2.49 -0.76
C SER A 53 -3.12 -2.91 -1.38
N LYS A 54 -4.15 -2.08 -1.22
CA LYS A 54 -5.48 -2.38 -1.75
C LYS A 54 -5.31 -2.35 -3.25
N CYS A 55 -5.58 -3.47 -3.88
CA CYS A 55 -5.64 -3.51 -5.33
C CYS A 55 -6.87 -2.71 -5.77
N ALA A 56 -6.69 -1.95 -6.84
CA ALA A 56 -7.71 -1.13 -7.44
C ALA A 56 -7.67 -1.32 -8.95
N VAL A 57 -8.85 -1.22 -9.54
CA VAL A 57 -9.01 -1.22 -10.99
C VAL A 57 -8.76 0.20 -11.50
N GLY A 58 -7.94 0.30 -12.54
CA GLY A 58 -7.60 1.55 -13.22
C GLY A 58 -7.49 1.36 -14.73
N GLY A 59 -7.07 2.43 -15.41
CA GLY A 59 -7.04 2.50 -16.87
C GLY A 59 -8.40 2.90 -17.46
N CYS A 60 -8.37 3.48 -18.66
CA CYS A 60 -9.56 4.06 -19.28
C CYS A 60 -10.66 3.02 -19.57
N SER A 61 -10.27 1.79 -19.88
CA SER A 61 -11.18 0.66 -20.14
C SER A 61 -11.29 -0.29 -18.94
N SER A 62 -10.90 0.17 -17.74
CA SER A 62 -10.83 -0.64 -16.52
C SER A 62 -9.97 -1.91 -16.67
N GLN A 63 -8.94 -1.83 -17.50
CA GLN A 63 -8.14 -2.98 -17.91
C GLN A 63 -6.94 -3.29 -17.00
N ILE A 64 -6.58 -2.37 -16.10
CA ILE A 64 -5.39 -2.50 -15.26
C ILE A 64 -5.79 -2.79 -13.81
N CYS A 65 -5.38 -3.94 -13.29
CA CYS A 65 -5.39 -4.19 -11.84
C CYS A 65 -4.02 -3.79 -11.27
N THR A 66 -4.00 -2.81 -10.37
CA THR A 66 -2.75 -2.31 -9.77
C THR A 66 -3.01 -1.83 -8.35
N THR A 67 -2.01 -1.25 -7.68
CA THR A 67 -2.21 -0.69 -6.34
C THR A 67 -3.12 0.55 -6.41
N GLU A 68 -3.89 0.82 -5.35
CA GLU A 68 -4.77 1.99 -5.27
C GLU A 68 -4.03 3.31 -5.53
N GLU A 69 -2.76 3.39 -5.11
CA GLU A 69 -1.89 4.53 -5.37
C GLU A 69 -1.59 4.70 -6.86
N LYS A 70 -1.15 3.62 -7.53
CA LYS A 70 -0.86 3.65 -8.97
C LYS A 70 -2.11 3.91 -9.80
N ALA A 71 -3.26 3.36 -9.40
CA ALA A 71 -4.52 3.53 -10.13
C ALA A 71 -4.99 4.99 -10.23
N LYS A 72 -4.67 5.83 -9.24
CA LYS A 72 -5.07 7.26 -9.19
C LYS A 72 -4.35 8.11 -10.23
N ASP A 73 -3.08 7.82 -10.47
CA ASP A 73 -2.23 8.58 -11.39
C ASP A 73 -2.04 7.87 -12.75
N LEU A 74 -2.72 6.73 -12.94
CA LEU A 74 -2.59 5.91 -14.14
C LEU A 74 -3.27 6.58 -15.34
N VAL A 75 -2.47 6.91 -16.35
CA VAL A 75 -2.94 7.38 -17.66
C VAL A 75 -2.67 6.30 -18.70
N THR A 76 -3.72 5.79 -19.32
CA THR A 76 -3.65 4.82 -20.43
C THR A 76 -4.31 5.40 -21.68
N THR A 77 -4.03 4.81 -22.83
CA THR A 77 -4.91 4.96 -24.00
C THR A 77 -6.31 4.41 -23.68
N CYS A 78 -7.34 4.94 -24.34
CA CYS A 78 -8.72 4.46 -24.26
C CYS A 78 -9.03 3.43 -25.34
N GLU A 79 -8.10 2.49 -25.54
CA GLU A 79 -8.30 1.36 -26.42
C GLU A 79 -9.18 0.33 -25.71
N TYR A 80 -10.14 -0.23 -26.44
CA TYR A 80 -11.03 -1.26 -25.94
C TYR A 80 -10.85 -2.53 -26.75
N MET A 81 -10.59 -3.63 -26.05
CA MET A 81 -10.53 -4.97 -26.62
C MET A 81 -11.62 -5.83 -25.96
N GLU A 82 -12.14 -6.83 -26.67
CA GLU A 82 -13.30 -7.60 -26.21
C GLU A 82 -13.04 -8.31 -24.88
N GLU A 83 -11.81 -8.77 -24.65
CA GLU A 83 -11.38 -9.39 -23.40
C GLU A 83 -11.50 -8.48 -22.18
N PHE A 84 -11.46 -7.14 -22.35
CA PHE A 84 -11.65 -6.21 -21.24
C PHE A 84 -13.08 -6.28 -20.70
N GLY A 85 -14.05 -6.67 -21.52
CA GLY A 85 -15.41 -6.96 -21.07
C GLY A 85 -15.49 -8.12 -20.09
N CYS A 86 -14.58 -9.09 -20.18
CA CYS A 86 -14.53 -10.24 -19.28
C CYS A 86 -14.02 -9.89 -17.88
N LEU A 87 -13.24 -8.79 -17.72
CA LEU A 87 -12.65 -8.40 -16.43
C LEU A 87 -13.69 -8.11 -15.33
N GLY A 88 -14.92 -7.75 -15.71
CA GLY A 88 -16.03 -7.59 -14.75
C GLY A 88 -16.49 -8.90 -14.10
N LEU A 89 -16.04 -10.05 -14.61
CA LEU A 89 -16.26 -11.39 -14.05
C LEU A 89 -15.10 -11.84 -13.15
N SER A 90 -14.02 -11.06 -13.08
CA SER A 90 -12.84 -11.30 -12.26
C SER A 90 -12.82 -10.36 -11.03
N ASN A 91 -11.93 -10.65 -10.07
CA ASN A 91 -11.65 -9.77 -8.94
C ASN A 91 -10.22 -9.27 -9.02
N CYS A 92 -10.03 -7.95 -8.93
CA CYS A 92 -8.71 -7.34 -8.78
C CYS A 92 -8.23 -7.46 -7.32
N LYS A 93 -7.24 -8.31 -7.05
CA LYS A 93 -6.76 -8.62 -5.69
C LYS A 93 -5.28 -8.99 -5.68
N ILE A 94 -4.73 -9.21 -4.49
CA ILE A 94 -3.35 -9.68 -4.34
C ILE A 94 -3.27 -11.17 -4.71
N ILE A 95 -2.39 -11.50 -5.64
CA ILE A 95 -2.06 -12.85 -6.11
C ILE A 95 -0.53 -12.93 -6.10
N ASP A 96 0.03 -13.90 -5.38
CA ASP A 96 1.48 -14.11 -5.25
C ASP A 96 2.31 -12.87 -4.85
N GLY A 97 1.70 -11.98 -4.05
CA GLY A 97 2.36 -10.76 -3.55
C GLY A 97 2.17 -9.52 -4.41
N GLU A 98 1.52 -9.62 -5.57
CA GLU A 98 1.26 -8.50 -6.48
C GLU A 98 -0.23 -8.36 -6.81
N CYS A 99 -0.66 -7.19 -7.30
CA CYS A 99 -2.03 -7.01 -7.76
C CYS A 99 -2.25 -7.71 -9.10
N GLY A 100 -3.26 -8.56 -9.17
CA GLY A 100 -3.62 -9.32 -10.36
C GLY A 100 -5.12 -9.59 -10.45
N TRP A 101 -5.53 -10.03 -11.64
CA TRP A 101 -6.89 -10.47 -11.92
C TRP A 101 -7.06 -11.93 -11.51
N GLU A 102 -8.04 -12.21 -10.66
CA GLU A 102 -8.39 -13.58 -10.28
C GLU A 102 -8.92 -14.38 -11.48
N GLU A 103 -8.40 -15.59 -11.66
CA GLU A 103 -8.88 -16.55 -12.66
C GLU A 103 -10.16 -17.26 -12.19
N THR A 104 -11.28 -16.53 -12.14
CA THR A 104 -12.59 -17.11 -11.87
C THR A 104 -13.05 -17.96 -13.06
N PRO A 105 -13.85 -19.02 -12.84
CA PRO A 105 -14.40 -19.82 -13.95
C PRO A 105 -15.15 -18.97 -14.98
N GLU A 106 -15.96 -18.01 -14.53
CA GLU A 106 -16.74 -17.12 -15.40
C GLU A 106 -15.84 -16.21 -16.25
N TYR A 107 -14.74 -15.72 -15.68
CA TYR A 107 -13.75 -14.92 -16.42
C TYR A 107 -13.05 -15.76 -17.49
N LEU A 108 -12.59 -16.97 -17.14
CA LEU A 108 -11.92 -17.86 -18.07
C LEU A 108 -12.83 -18.31 -19.22
N ASP A 109 -14.09 -18.66 -18.94
CA ASP A 109 -15.07 -19.04 -19.96
C ASP A 109 -15.35 -17.88 -20.93
N CYS A 110 -15.43 -16.64 -20.42
CA CYS A 110 -15.60 -15.46 -21.24
C CYS A 110 -14.39 -15.22 -22.16
N LEU A 111 -13.18 -15.32 -21.61
CA LEU A 111 -11.94 -15.20 -22.39
C LEU A 111 -11.86 -16.24 -23.51
N GLU A 112 -12.26 -17.48 -23.25
CA GLU A 112 -12.31 -18.50 -24.31
C GLU A 112 -13.33 -18.15 -25.40
N GLY A 113 -14.44 -17.51 -25.03
CA GLY A 113 -15.48 -17.06 -25.96
C GLY A 113 -15.03 -15.96 -26.93
N VAL A 114 -14.25 -14.99 -26.44
CA VAL A 114 -13.77 -13.84 -27.25
C VAL A 114 -12.49 -14.14 -28.04
N ASN A 115 -11.74 -15.19 -27.69
CA ASN A 115 -10.52 -15.61 -28.40
C ASN A 115 -10.78 -16.60 -29.55
N ARG A 116 -12.02 -16.70 -30.04
CA ARG A 116 -12.44 -17.65 -31.09
C ARG A 116 -12.50 -17.07 -32.50
#